data_AF-A0A0M3JCJ1-F1
#
_entry.id   AF-A0A0M3JCJ1-F1
#
_cell.length_a   1.000
_cell.length_b   1.000
_cell.length_c   1.000
_cell.angle_alpha   90.00
_cell.angle_beta   90.00
_cell.angle_gamma   90.00
#
_symmetry.space_group_name_H-M   'P 1'
#
loop_
_entity.id
_entity.type
_entity.pdbx_description
1 polymer ?
#
loop_
_entity_poly.entity_id
_entity_poly.type
_entity_poly.pdbx_seq_one_letter_code
_entity_poly.pdbx_strand_id
1 'polypeptide(L)' 'MSRTLIVDNGVGTIKVGYAEDDSPRIIPNCIVKAKNERKRVYIADEIDECKEHSSLFFLIPAEKGYIG' A
#
# COMPACT_ATOMS: atom_id res chain seq x y z
N MET A 1 11.87 -5.66 26.70
CA MET A 1 10.47 -5.63 26.21
C MET A 1 10.50 -5.88 24.72
N SER A 2 9.79 -6.90 24.23
CA SER A 2 9.58 -7.12 22.80
C SER A 2 8.38 -6.28 22.35
N ARG A 3 8.47 -5.59 21.21
CA ARG A 3 7.34 -4.91 20.57
C ARG A 3 6.80 -5.79 19.46
N THR A 4 5.49 -5.98 19.42
CA THR A 4 4.84 -6.81 18.40
C THR A 4 4.19 -5.91 17.36
N LEU A 5 4.62 -6.03 16.10
CA LEU A 5 3.96 -5.38 14.97
C LEU A 5 2.86 -6.31 14.42
N ILE A 6 1.65 -5.79 14.30
CA ILE A 6 0.49 -6.47 13.74
C ILE A 6 0.31 -5.98 12.30
N VAL A 7 0.13 -6.92 11.36
CA VAL A 7 -0.10 -6.63 9.94
C VAL A 7 -1.32 -7.43 9.46
N ASP A 8 -2.42 -6.74 9.16
CA ASP A 8 -3.55 -7.28 8.42
C ASP A 8 -3.37 -6.97 6.93
N ASN A 9 -2.94 -7.98 6.16
CA ASN A 9 -2.63 -7.87 4.74
C ASN A 9 -3.89 -8.12 3.87
N GLY A 10 -4.79 -7.16 3.83
CA GLY A 10 -5.96 -7.20 2.96
C GLY A 10 -5.62 -6.86 1.51
N VAL A 11 -6.43 -7.36 0.56
CA VAL A 11 -6.22 -7.12 -0.88
C VAL A 11 -6.28 -5.63 -1.25
N GLY A 12 -7.23 -4.89 -0.68
CA GLY A 12 -7.39 -3.45 -0.97
C GLY A 12 -6.56 -2.54 -0.06
N THR A 13 -6.37 -2.96 1.19
CA THR A 13 -5.67 -2.17 2.22
C THR A 13 -4.84 -3.05 3.12
N ILE A 14 -3.70 -2.52 3.55
CA ILE A 14 -2.92 -3.07 4.66
C ILE A 14 -3.29 -2.24 5.89
N LYS A 15 -3.59 -2.91 7.02
CA LYS A 15 -3.65 -2.24 8.32
C LYS A 15 -2.45 -2.67 9.14
N VAL A 16 -1.70 -1.70 9.65
CA VAL A 16 -0.44 -1.92 10.35
C VAL A 16 -0.37 -1.08 11.61
N GLY A 17 0.04 -1.68 12.72
CA GLY A 17 0.18 -1.02 14.01
C GLY A 17 0.90 -1.93 15.00
N TYR A 18 1.42 -1.37 16.08
CA TYR A 18 1.93 -2.14 17.20
C TYR A 18 0.79 -2.65 18.07
N ALA A 19 1.01 -3.74 18.80
CA ALA A 19 -0.01 -4.36 19.66
C ALA A 19 -0.51 -3.41 20.78
N GLU A 20 0.29 -2.42 21.14
CA GLU A 20 -0.05 -1.40 22.13
C GLU A 20 -0.77 -0.17 21.52
N ASP A 21 -0.89 -0.08 20.19
CA ASP A 21 -1.54 1.06 19.54
C ASP A 21 -3.08 0.93 19.62
N ASP A 22 -3.77 2.03 19.92
CA ASP A 22 -5.24 2.07 19.99
C ASP A 22 -5.92 1.80 18.63
N SER A 23 -5.21 2.10 17.54
CA SER A 23 -5.71 1.93 16.18
C SER A 23 -4.57 1.70 15.18
N PRO A 24 -4.77 0.87 14.15
CA PRO A 24 -3.77 0.68 13.13
C PRO A 24 -3.78 1.85 12.13
N ARG A 25 -2.64 2.08 11.49
CA ARG A 25 -2.57 2.86 10.27
C ARG A 25 -3.15 2.05 9.11
N ILE A 26 -4.00 2.67 8.30
CA ILE A 26 -4.60 2.04 7.11
C ILE A 26 -3.93 2.63 5.87
N ILE A 27 -3.32 1.80 5.03
CA ILE A 27 -2.66 2.19 3.78
C ILE A 27 -3.19 1.36 2.61
N PRO A 28 -3.22 1.89 1.38
CA PRO A 28 -3.65 1.11 0.23
C PRO A 28 -2.65 -0.03 -0.07
N ASN A 29 -3.15 -1.19 -0.47
CA ASN A 29 -2.31 -2.31 -0.90
C ASN A 29 -2.16 -2.29 -2.42
N CYS A 30 -1.41 -1.33 -2.92
CA CYS A 30 -1.23 -1.15 -4.36
C CYS A 30 0.19 -0.73 -4.72
N ILE A 31 0.55 -1.06 -5.96
CA ILE A 31 1.74 -0.58 -6.63
C ILE A 31 1.28 0.26 -7.81
N VAL A 32 1.72 1.51 -7.89
CA VAL A 32 1.27 2.46 -8.91
C VAL A 32 2.44 2.97 -9.73
N LYS A 33 2.24 3.08 -11.05
CA LYS A 33 3.19 3.70 -11.98
C LYS A 33 2.50 4.83 -12.73
N ALA A 34 3.08 6.01 -12.72
CA ALA A 34 2.63 7.11 -13.57
C ALA A 34 3.27 7.01 -14.96
N LYS A 35 2.47 7.21 -16.02
CA LYS A 35 2.92 7.08 -17.41
C LYS A 35 4.14 7.96 -17.73
N ASN A 36 4.17 9.16 -17.16
CA ASN A 36 5.19 10.18 -17.43
C ASN A 36 6.38 10.10 -16.47
N GLU A 37 6.30 9.30 -15.40
CA GLU A 37 7.38 9.10 -14.43
C GLU A 37 7.88 7.65 -14.45
N ARG A 38 8.31 7.19 -15.64
CA ARG A 38 8.60 5.76 -15.91
C ARG A 38 9.60 5.09 -14.95
N LYS A 39 10.47 5.86 -14.29
CA LYS A 39 11.47 5.35 -13.34
C LYS A 39 10.94 5.23 -11.91
N ARG A 40 9.82 5.89 -11.60
CA ARG A 40 9.24 5.89 -10.26
C ARG A 40 8.13 4.86 -10.16
N VAL A 41 8.18 4.11 -9.07
CA VAL A 41 7.11 3.22 -8.63
C VAL A 41 6.67 3.75 -7.28
N TYR A 42 5.36 3.87 -7.11
CA TYR A 42 4.73 4.31 -5.88
C TYR A 42 4.14 3.08 -5.20
N ILE A 43 4.49 2.86 -3.93
CA ILE A 43 4.00 1.75 -3.13
C ILE A 43 3.12 2.30 -2.02
N ALA A 44 1.93 1.72 -1.86
CA ALA A 44 1.00 2.10 -0.82
C ALA A 44 0.73 3.62 -0.78
N ASP A 45 0.97 4.27 0.36
CA ASP A 45 0.76 5.70 0.60
C ASP A 45 1.74 6.62 -0.14
N GLU A 46 2.81 6.10 -0.74
CA GLU A 46 3.73 6.91 -1.56
C GLU A 46 3.01 7.56 -2.75
N ILE A 47 1.88 7.00 -3.20
CA ILE A 47 1.06 7.58 -4.27
C ILE A 47 0.60 9.00 -3.96
N ASP A 48 0.50 9.39 -2.69
CA ASP A 48 0.16 10.76 -2.26
C ASP A 48 1.24 11.77 -2.69
N GLU A 49 2.46 11.31 -2.98
CA GLU A 49 3.54 12.14 -3.52
C GLU A 49 3.50 12.28 -5.06
N CYS A 50 2.60 11.56 -5.74
CA CYS A 50 2.46 11.66 -7.18
C CYS A 50 1.81 12.98 -7.56
N LYS A 51 2.46 13.72 -8.48
CA LYS A 51 1.94 15.02 -8.94
C LYS A 51 1.03 14.90 -10.16
N GLU A 52 1.02 13.75 -10.81
CA GLU A 52 0.41 13.52 -12.12
C GLU A 52 -0.59 12.36 -12.02
N HIS A 53 -1.89 12.69 -12.04
CA HIS A 53 -2.97 11.73 -11.79
C HIS A 53 -3.78 11.35 -13.04
N SER A 54 -3.43 11.87 -14.21
CA SER A 54 -4.19 11.66 -15.46
C SER A 54 -3.91 10.32 -16.11
N SER A 55 -2.79 9.66 -15.80
CA SER A 55 -2.40 8.38 -16.41
C SER A 55 -1.63 7.49 -15.44
N LEU A 56 -2.38 6.79 -14.57
CA LEU A 56 -1.86 5.86 -13.59
C LEU A 56 -2.14 4.40 -13.98
N PHE A 57 -1.15 3.54 -13.76
CA PHE A 57 -1.29 2.10 -13.87
C PHE A 57 -1.24 1.49 -12.46
N PHE A 58 -2.31 0.83 -12.05
CA PHE A 58 -2.39 0.13 -10.76
C PHE A 58 -2.06 -1.36 -10.95
N LEU A 59 -1.21 -1.87 -10.06
CA LEU A 59 -0.95 -3.28 -9.88
C LEU A 59 -1.36 -3.64 -8.46
N ILE A 60 -2.30 -4.59 -8.35
CA ILE A 60 -2.77 -5.09 -7.06
C ILE A 60 -1.95 -6.36 -6.74
N PRO A 61 -1.29 -6.47 -5.58
CA PRO A 61 -0.41 -7.61 -5.26
C PRO A 61 -1.13 -8.94 -5.07
N ALA A 62 -2.45 -8.91 -4.91
CA ALA A 62 -3.30 -10.08 -4.73
C ALA A 62 -4.60 -9.93 -5.52
N GLU A 63 -5.11 -11.02 -6.07
CA GLU A 63 -6.40 -11.05 -6.77
C GLU A 63 -7.33 -12.04 -6.07
N LYS A 64 -8.56 -11.62 -5.74
CA LYS A 64 -9.55 -12.46 -5.04
C LYS A 64 -9.05 -13.10 -3.73
N GLY A 65 -8.07 -12.46 -3.08
CA GLY A 65 -7.46 -12.95 -1.83
C GLY A 65 -6.27 -13.88 -2.02
N TYR A 66 -5.86 -14.16 -3.25
CA TYR A 66 -4.71 -15.00 -3.56
C TYR A 66 -3.51 -14.15 -3.96
N ILE A 67 -2.36 -14.43 -3.35
CA ILE A 67 -1.06 -13.93 -3.78
C ILE A 67 -0.50 -14.98 -4.74
N GLY A 68 -0.26 -14.57 -5.98
CA GLY A 68 0.29 -15.42 -7.05
C GLY A 68 1.81 -15.41 -7.09
#